data_AF-A0AAD9CYL6-F1
#
_entry.id   AF-A0AAD9CYL6-F1
#
_cell.length_a   1.000
_cell.length_b   1.000
_cell.length_c   1.000
_cell.angle_alpha   90.00
_cell.angle_beta   90.00
_cell.angle_gamma   90.00
#
_symmetry.space_group_name_H-M   'P 1'
#
loop_
_entity.id
_entity.type
_entity.pdbx_description
1 polymer ?
#
loop_
_entity_poly.entity_id
_entity_poly.type
_entity_poly.pdbx_seq_one_letter_code
_entity_poly.pdbx_strand_id
1 'polypeptide(L)'
;MSVFRKFVPVETYPIIGIVAVAVAGAGTYLYKLSQGPEVVWDRSGDWRPWDKVKYDQNLKYLAINREFWNKRKEEALTRTNERYVDSI
;
A
#
# COMPACT_ATOMS: atom_id res chain seq x y z
N MET A 1 36.10 5.29 19.90
CA MET A 1 36.17 3.97 19.26
C MET A 1 34.76 3.38 19.24
N SER A 2 34.14 3.18 18.07
CA SER A 2 32.74 2.72 17.96
C SER A 2 32.55 1.30 18.51
N VAL A 3 31.58 1.11 19.42
CA VAL A 3 31.30 -0.15 20.13
C VAL A 3 30.90 -1.28 19.17
N PHE A 4 30.25 -0.94 18.05
CA PHE A 4 29.77 -1.90 17.05
C PHE A 4 30.88 -2.71 16.37
N ARG A 5 32.11 -2.17 16.30
CA ARG A 5 33.24 -2.85 15.66
C ARG A 5 33.88 -3.94 16.53
N LYS A 6 33.58 -3.95 17.83
CA LYS A 6 34.16 -4.89 18.81
C LYS A 6 33.37 -6.21 18.92
N PHE A 7 32.07 -6.16 18.66
CA PHE A 7 31.17 -7.29 18.94
C PHE A 7 30.59 -7.95 17.68
N VAL A 8 30.67 -7.30 16.51
CA VAL A 8 30.16 -7.85 15.25
C VAL A 8 31.32 -7.94 14.24
N PRO A 9 31.69 -9.16 13.80
CA PRO A 9 32.69 -9.35 12.75
C PRO A 9 32.25 -8.69 11.43
N VAL A 10 33.21 -8.17 10.66
CA VAL A 10 32.92 -7.39 9.43
C VAL A 10 32.23 -8.24 8.37
N GLU A 11 32.54 -9.52 8.32
CA GLU A 11 31.94 -10.50 7.42
C GLU A 11 30.44 -10.76 7.69
N THR A 12 29.93 -10.41 8.87
CA THR A 12 28.52 -10.66 9.24
C THR A 12 27.59 -9.49 8.87
N TYR A 13 28.12 -8.29 8.61
CA TYR A 13 27.32 -7.14 8.17
C TYR A 13 26.41 -7.40 6.96
N PRO A 14 26.85 -8.07 5.86
CA PRO A 14 25.96 -8.35 4.74
C PRO A 14 24.79 -9.27 5.12
N ILE A 15 25.04 -10.26 5.99
CA ILE A 15 23.99 -11.19 6.45
C ILE A 15 22.93 -10.43 7.25
N ILE A 16 23.36 -9.61 8.22
CA ILE A 16 22.45 -8.80 9.03
C ILE A 16 21.67 -7.82 8.13
N GLY A 17 22.32 -7.23 7.14
CA GLY A 17 21.68 -6.32 6.18
C GLY A 17 20.54 -6.99 5.40
N ILE A 18 20.78 -8.17 4.82
CA ILE A 18 19.77 -8.90 4.05
C ILE A 18 18.62 -9.35 4.93
N VAL A 19 18.92 -9.88 6.12
CA VAL A 19 17.88 -10.33 7.07
C VAL A 19 17.03 -9.16 7.56
N ALA A 20 17.65 -8.01 7.87
CA ALA A 20 16.92 -6.81 8.27
C ALA A 20 15.97 -6.34 7.15
N VAL A 21 16.43 -6.34 5.90
CA VAL A 21 15.59 -6.01 4.74
C VAL A 21 14.45 -7.02 4.59
N ALA A 22 14.71 -8.31 4.77
CA ALA A 22 13.68 -9.35 4.68
C ALA A 22 12.59 -9.18 5.76
N VAL A 23 12.99 -8.98 7.02
CA VAL A 23 12.05 -8.79 8.14
C VAL A 23 11.27 -7.48 7.97
N ALA A 24 11.92 -6.39 7.56
CA ALA A 24 11.25 -5.13 7.29
C ALA A 24 10.28 -5.26 6.10
N GLY A 25 10.67 -5.95 5.02
CA GLY A 25 9.82 -6.22 3.87
C GLY A 25 8.59 -7.06 4.23
N ALA A 26 8.78 -8.13 5.01
CA ALA A 26 7.68 -8.95 5.51
C ALA A 26 6.74 -8.16 6.43
N GLY A 27 7.30 -7.38 7.35
CA GLY A 27 6.53 -6.54 8.28
C GLY A 27 5.71 -5.47 7.56
N THR A 28 6.30 -4.78 6.58
CA THR A 28 5.60 -3.77 5.77
C THR A 28 4.49 -4.38 4.91
N TYR A 29 4.73 -5.57 4.34
CA TYR A 29 3.71 -6.29 3.57
C TYR A 29 2.52 -6.69 4.45
N LEU A 30 2.78 -7.30 5.62
CA LEU A 30 1.74 -7.66 6.57
C LEU A 30 0.96 -6.44 7.08
N TYR A 31 1.66 -5.35 7.41
CA TYR A 31 1.02 -4.10 7.80
C TYR A 31 0.06 -3.58 6.73
N LYS A 32 0.45 -3.62 5.46
CA LYS A 32 -0.41 -3.19 4.36
C LYS A 32 -1.60 -4.11 4.14
N LEU A 33 -1.42 -5.43 4.23
CA LEU A 33 -2.51 -6.40 4.17
C LEU A 33 -3.51 -6.19 5.31
N SER A 34 -3.00 -5.85 6.48
CA SER A 34 -3.81 -5.55 7.66
C SER A 34 -4.76 -4.37 7.45
N GLN A 35 -4.46 -3.46 6.53
CA GLN A 35 -5.27 -2.28 6.22
C GLN A 35 -6.22 -2.48 5.03
N GLY A 36 -6.41 -3.72 4.57
CA GLY A 36 -7.33 -4.03 3.47
C GLY A 36 -8.80 -3.69 3.79
N PRO A 37 -9.63 -3.43 2.77
CA PRO A 37 -11.06 -3.17 2.94
C PRO A 37 -11.84 -4.35 3.55
N GLU A 38 -11.24 -5.54 3.59
CA GLU A 38 -11.77 -6.74 4.22
C GLU A 38 -11.49 -6.84 5.73
N VAL A 39 -10.59 -6.02 6.28
CA VAL A 39 -10.15 -6.10 7.69
C VAL A 39 -10.77 -4.97 8.52
N VAL A 40 -11.57 -5.33 9.52
CA VAL A 40 -12.20 -4.37 10.44
C VAL A 40 -11.43 -4.32 11.76
N TRP A 41 -10.69 -3.23 11.98
CA TRP A 41 -9.94 -2.99 13.22
C TRP A 41 -10.79 -2.39 14.35
N ASP A 42 -11.68 -1.47 13.99
CA ASP A 42 -12.57 -0.80 14.94
C ASP A 42 -14.02 -1.15 14.62
N ARG A 43 -14.76 -1.62 15.63
CA ARG A 43 -16.19 -1.96 15.52
C ARG A 43 -17.10 -0.94 16.19
N SER A 44 -16.53 0.08 16.83
CA SER A 44 -17.24 1.12 17.55
C SER A 44 -17.35 2.43 16.77
N GLY A 45 -16.35 2.75 15.94
CA GLY A 45 -16.32 3.93 15.09
C GLY A 45 -16.49 3.60 13.60
N ASP A 46 -15.46 3.87 12.81
CA ASP A 46 -15.46 3.68 11.34
C ASP A 46 -15.26 2.21 10.97
N TRP A 47 -16.34 1.43 11.14
CA TRP A 47 -16.37 -0.03 11.00
C TRP A 47 -16.49 -0.54 9.56
N ARG A 48 -16.62 0.36 8.57
CA ARG A 48 -16.87 0.01 7.14
C ARG A 48 -15.68 0.39 6.25
N PRO A 49 -14.56 -0.34 6.32
CA PRO A 49 -13.40 -0.05 5.50
C PRO A 49 -13.65 -0.21 3.98
N TRP A 50 -14.64 -0.99 3.57
CA TRP A 50 -15.07 -1.10 2.16
C TRP A 50 -15.71 0.17 1.59
N ASP A 51 -16.28 1.05 2.41
CA ASP A 51 -16.87 2.32 1.94
C ASP A 51 -15.79 3.28 1.39
N LYS A 52 -14.53 3.07 1.76
CA LYS A 52 -13.38 3.89 1.32
C LYS A 52 -12.91 3.54 -0.09
N VAL A 53 -13.34 2.40 -0.62
CA VAL A 53 -12.93 1.90 -1.94
C VAL A 53 -13.92 2.39 -2.99
N LYS A 54 -13.41 3.02 -4.04
CA LYS A 54 -14.23 3.44 -5.19
C LYS A 54 -14.10 2.44 -6.34
N TYR A 55 -15.14 2.39 -7.18
CA TYR A 55 -15.21 1.46 -8.32
C TYR A 55 -14.07 1.62 -9.35
N ASP A 56 -13.43 2.78 -9.40
CA ASP A 56 -12.31 3.09 -10.30
C ASP A 56 -10.95 2.71 -9.71
N GLN A 57 -10.89 2.32 -8.43
CA GLN A 57 -9.64 1.98 -7.76
C GLN A 57 -9.32 0.50 -7.86
N ASN A 58 -8.04 0.20 -8.07
CA ASN A 58 -7.52 -1.15 -8.03
C ASN A 58 -7.05 -1.50 -6.62
N LEU A 59 -7.65 -2.54 -6.03
CA LEU A 59 -7.26 -3.08 -4.72
C LEU A 59 -6.04 -4.00 -4.78
N LYS A 60 -5.64 -4.44 -5.97
CA LYS A 60 -4.50 -5.36 -6.12
C LYS A 60 -3.22 -4.64 -5.71
N TYR A 61 -2.43 -5.32 -4.88
CA TYR A 61 -1.11 -4.84 -4.46
C TYR A 61 -0.21 -4.50 -5.66
N LEU A 62 -0.27 -5.30 -6.72
CA LEU A 62 0.45 -5.08 -7.96
C LEU A 62 -0.47 -5.23 -9.17
N ALA A 63 -0.49 -4.20 -10.01
CA ALA A 63 -1.20 -4.19 -11.28
C ALA A 63 -0.21 -4.41 -12.42
N ILE A 64 -0.20 -5.60 -13.01
CA ILE A 64 0.67 -5.92 -14.15
C ILE A 64 0.28 -5.08 -15.37
N ASN A 65 -1.03 -4.90 -15.60
CA ASN A 65 -1.55 -4.04 -16.67
C ASN A 65 -1.91 -2.65 -16.12
N ARG A 66 -0.93 -1.74 -16.03
CA ARG A 66 -1.15 -0.36 -15.53
C ARG A 66 -1.99 0.49 -16.48
N GLU A 67 -1.83 0.32 -17.78
CA GLU A 67 -2.53 1.10 -18.81
C GLU A 67 -4.05 0.97 -18.67
N PHE A 68 -4.55 -0.26 -18.47
CA PHE A 68 -5.96 -0.53 -18.25
C PHE A 68 -6.55 0.25 -17.06
N TRP A 69 -5.81 0.36 -15.95
CA TRP A 69 -6.29 1.06 -14.76
C TRP A 69 -6.19 2.58 -14.89
N ASN A 70 -5.17 3.08 -15.59
CA ASN A 70 -5.05 4.51 -15.87
C ASN A 70 -6.22 4.99 -16.73
N LYS A 71 -6.56 4.26 -17.79
CA LYS A 71 -7.70 4.60 -18.65
C LYS A 71 -9.03 4.65 -17.88
N ARG A 72 -9.27 3.69 -16.99
CA ARG A 72 -10.47 3.66 -16.11
C ARG A 72 -10.56 4.88 -15.20
N LYS A 73 -9.42 5.33 -14.67
CA LYS A 73 -9.34 6.52 -13.84
C LYS A 73 -9.64 7.79 -14.65
N GLU A 74 -9.12 7.88 -15.87
CA GLU A 74 -9.40 8.98 -16.79
C GLU A 74 -10.90 9.04 -17.14
N GLU A 75 -11.51 7.91 -17.50
CA GLU A 75 -12.95 7.79 -17.79
C GLU A 75 -13.84 8.20 -16.59
N ALA A 76 -13.40 7.90 -15.36
CA ALA A 76 -14.13 8.32 -14.16
C ALA A 76 -14.07 9.83 -13.93
N LEU A 77 -12.93 10.46 -14.25
CA LEU A 77 -12.73 11.90 -14.14
C LEU A 77 -13.54 12.65 -15.19
N THR A 78 -13.52 12.20 -16.45
CA THR A 78 -14.30 12.85 -17.53
C THR A 78 -15.79 12.86 -17.22
N ARG A 79 -16.36 11.72 -16.79
CA ARG A 79 -17.78 11.60 -16.38
C ARG A 79 -18.14 12.51 -15.20
N THR A 80 -17.18 12.80 -14.33
CA THR A 80 -17.40 13.68 -13.18
C THR A 80 -17.40 15.14 -13.63
N ASN A 81 -16.48 15.52 -14.51
CA ASN A 81 -16.41 16.86 -15.11
C ASN A 81 -17.65 17.17 -15.96
N GLU A 82 -18.09 16.24 -16.81
CA GLU A 82 -19.31 16.40 -17.62
C GLU A 82 -20.53 16.69 -16.73
N ARG A 83 -20.75 15.87 -15.69
CA ARG A 83 -21.82 16.09 -14.71
C ARG A 83 -21.73 17.45 -13.99
N TYR A 84 -20.51 17.96 -13.78
CA TYR A 84 -20.32 19.27 -13.16
C TYR A 84 -20.68 20.40 -14.12
N VAL A 85 -20.28 20.30 -15.39
CA VAL A 85 -20.64 21.29 -16.43
C VAL A 85 -22.15 21.33 -16.65
N ASP A 86 -22.83 20.18 -16.67
CA ASP A 86 -24.28 20.10 -16.82
C ASP A 86 -25.08 20.71 -15.64
N SER A 87 -24.40 20.96 -14.51
CA SER A 87 -25.01 21.52 -13.29
C SER A 87 -24.85 23.04 -13.13
N ILE A 88 -24.16 23.70 -14.08
CA ILE A 88 -23.92 25.15 -14.15
C ILE A 88 -24.85 25.76 -15.20
#